data_AF-A0A7V1PVP9-F1
#
_entry.id   AF-A0A7V1PVP9-F1
#
_cell.length_a   1.000
_cell.length_b   1.000
_cell.length_c   1.000
_cell.angle_alpha   90.00
_cell.angle_beta   90.00
_cell.angle_gamma   90.00
#
_symmetry.space_group_name_H-M   'P 1'
#
loop_
_entity.id
_entity.type
_entity.pdbx_description
1 polymer ?
#
loop_
_entity_poly.entity_id
_entity_poly.type
_entity_poly.pdbx_seq_one_letter_code
_entity_poly.pdbx_strand_id
1 'polypeptide(L)'
;MTDQQKAEFIRLRIDEGCSLKTIAAKMNTDALTVVSWESELEPELYAHRRLYIDQQLHERQVDAAHRVDYLVDTYERMAAELKKRDFSGLPTDKLYFMLNDLFDVIKKAL
;
A
#
# COMPACT_ATOMS: atom_id res chain seq x y z
N MET A 1 8.72 -19.81 -15.55
CA MET A 1 9.74 -19.11 -14.74
C MET A 1 10.45 -20.15 -13.89
N THR A 2 11.78 -20.10 -13.78
CA THR A 2 12.54 -20.97 -12.87
C THR A 2 12.49 -20.44 -11.44
N ASP A 3 12.73 -21.28 -10.42
CA ASP A 3 12.74 -20.86 -9.02
C ASP A 3 13.77 -19.74 -8.75
N GLN A 4 14.89 -19.77 -9.46
CA GLN A 4 15.93 -18.74 -9.36
C GLN A 4 15.48 -17.40 -9.97
N GLN A 5 14.79 -17.43 -11.10
CA GLN A 5 14.20 -16.23 -11.71
C GLN A 5 13.10 -15.64 -10.82
N LYS A 6 12.30 -16.50 -10.19
CA LYS A 6 11.25 -16.10 -9.27
C LYS A 6 11.81 -15.40 -8.03
N ALA A 7 12.82 -15.99 -7.39
CA ALA A 7 13.47 -15.40 -6.23
C ALA A 7 14.10 -14.04 -6.58
N GLU A 8 14.77 -13.94 -7.73
CA GLU A 8 15.38 -12.69 -8.19
C GLU A 8 14.33 -11.62 -8.51
N PHE A 9 13.22 -11.99 -9.14
CA PHE A 9 12.11 -11.08 -9.39
C PHE A 9 11.52 -10.53 -8.09
N ILE A 10 11.26 -11.39 -7.10
CA ILE A 10 10.73 -10.99 -5.78
C ILE A 10 11.71 -10.05 -5.08
N ARG A 11 13.01 -10.37 -5.07
CA ARG A 11 14.08 -9.53 -4.49
C ARG A 11 14.10 -8.14 -5.12
N LEU A 12 14.11 -8.07 -6.45
CA LEU A 12 14.13 -6.78 -7.17
C LEU A 12 12.84 -5.99 -6.95
N ARG A 13 11.69 -6.65 -6.83
CA ARG A 13 10.38 -6.00 -6.71
C ARG A 13 10.09 -5.52 -5.28
N ILE A 14 10.43 -6.32 -4.27
CA ILE A 14 10.09 -6.08 -2.87
C ILE A 14 11.23 -5.39 -2.13
N ASP A 15 12.44 -5.95 -2.17
CA ASP A 15 13.57 -5.45 -1.37
C ASP A 15 14.18 -4.19 -2.01
N GLU A 16 14.36 -4.19 -3.33
CA GLU A 16 14.93 -3.05 -4.07
C GLU A 16 13.87 -2.07 -4.58
N GLY A 17 12.57 -2.42 -4.52
CA GLY A 17 11.48 -1.55 -4.96
C GLY A 17 11.51 -1.17 -6.45
N CYS A 18 12.13 -1.98 -7.31
CA CYS A 18 12.30 -1.66 -8.72
C CYS A 18 10.95 -1.63 -9.48
N SER A 19 10.89 -0.79 -10.51
CA SER A 19 9.77 -0.79 -11.48
C SER A 19 9.84 -2.00 -12.40
N LEU A 20 8.71 -2.46 -12.96
CA LEU A 20 8.68 -3.60 -13.90
C LEU A 20 9.59 -3.37 -15.11
N LYS A 21 9.68 -2.13 -15.60
CA LYS A 21 10.57 -1.76 -16.70
C LYS A 21 12.04 -1.95 -16.32
N THR A 22 12.41 -1.56 -15.11
CA THR A 22 13.77 -1.75 -14.57
C THR A 22 14.08 -3.22 -14.37
N ILE A 23 13.11 -4.00 -13.89
CA ILE A 23 13.24 -5.44 -13.69
C ILE A 23 13.41 -6.16 -15.03
N ALA A 24 12.61 -5.82 -16.04
CA ALA A 24 12.72 -6.36 -17.39
C ALA A 24 14.13 -6.16 -17.96
N ALA A 25 14.69 -4.95 -17.80
CA ALA A 25 16.05 -4.64 -18.21
C ALA A 25 17.11 -5.44 -17.41
N LYS A 26 16.98 -5.53 -16.08
CA LYS A 26 17.92 -6.27 -15.22
C LYS A 26 17.90 -7.78 -15.46
N MET A 27 16.72 -8.34 -15.72
CA MET A 27 16.52 -9.77 -15.96
C MET A 27 16.67 -10.16 -17.44
N ASN A 28 16.99 -9.20 -18.31
CA ASN A 28 17.10 -9.37 -19.75
C ASN A 28 15.87 -10.09 -20.36
N THR A 29 14.68 -9.62 -19.99
CA THR A 29 13.40 -10.16 -20.45
C THR A 29 12.49 -9.02 -20.92
N ASP A 30 11.40 -9.34 -21.60
CA ASP A 30 10.48 -8.32 -22.11
C ASP A 30 9.51 -7.84 -21.02
N ALA A 31 9.01 -6.61 -21.19
CA ALA A 31 8.14 -5.98 -20.20
C ALA A 31 6.79 -6.72 -20.03
N LEU A 32 6.28 -7.38 -21.06
CA LEU A 32 5.02 -8.13 -20.99
C LEU A 32 5.18 -9.39 -20.13
N THR A 33 6.32 -10.09 -20.26
CA THR A 33 6.67 -11.23 -19.42
C THR A 33 6.75 -10.84 -17.95
N VAL A 34 7.36 -9.70 -17.62
CA VAL A 34 7.43 -9.21 -16.23
C VAL A 34 6.06 -8.83 -15.68
N VAL A 35 5.17 -8.27 -16.50
CA VAL A 35 3.78 -7.99 -16.12
C VAL A 35 3.01 -9.29 -15.85
N SER A 36 3.20 -10.32 -16.68
CA SER A 36 2.61 -11.65 -16.45
C SER A 36 3.08 -12.22 -15.11
N TRP A 37 4.38 -12.14 -14.83
CA TRP A 37 4.95 -12.62 -13.58
C TRP A 37 4.41 -11.87 -12.37
N GLU A 38 4.24 -10.54 -12.44
CA GLU A 38 3.64 -9.78 -11.34
C GLU A 38 2.21 -10.27 -11.06
N SER A 39 1.40 -10.46 -12.11
CA SER A 39 0.04 -10.97 -11.95
C SER A 39 -0.01 -12.40 -11.39
N GLU A 40 0.89 -13.28 -11.82
CA GLU A 40 0.97 -14.68 -11.36
C GLU A 40 1.45 -14.77 -9.90
N LEU A 41 2.37 -13.89 -9.50
CA LEU A 41 3.00 -13.89 -8.20
C LEU A 41 2.33 -12.96 -7.18
N GLU A 42 1.27 -12.24 -7.54
CA GLU A 42 0.68 -11.21 -6.67
C GLU A 42 0.34 -11.70 -5.25
N PRO A 43 -0.22 -12.93 -5.04
CA PRO A 43 -0.46 -13.45 -3.69
C PRO A 43 0.83 -13.59 -2.87
N GLU A 44 1.91 -13.99 -3.52
CA GLU A 44 3.22 -14.22 -2.89
C GLU A 44 3.95 -12.89 -2.66
N LEU A 45 3.90 -11.97 -3.63
CA LEU A 45 4.40 -10.60 -3.46
C LEU A 45 3.69 -9.90 -2.29
N TYR A 46 2.39 -10.11 -2.12
CA TYR A 46 1.65 -9.57 -0.98
C TYR A 46 2.15 -10.15 0.35
N ALA A 47 2.35 -11.46 0.44
CA ALA A 47 2.91 -12.10 1.63
C ALA A 47 4.33 -11.60 1.95
N HIS A 48 5.18 -11.49 0.93
CA HIS A 48 6.53 -10.95 1.07
C HIS A 48 6.54 -9.48 1.48
N ARG A 49 5.68 -8.63 0.91
CA ARG A 49 5.55 -7.22 1.33
C ARG A 49 5.20 -7.11 2.80
N ARG A 50 4.28 -7.95 3.28
CA ARG A 50 3.88 -7.95 4.69
C ARG A 50 5.04 -8.33 5.62
N LEU A 51 5.76 -9.40 5.29
CA LEU A 51 6.95 -9.83 6.04
C LEU A 51 8.06 -8.78 6.00
N TYR A 52 8.32 -8.18 4.83
CA TYR A 52 9.31 -7.12 4.67
C TYR A 52 8.97 -5.90 5.52
N ILE A 53 7.70 -5.47 5.55
CA ILE A 53 7.24 -4.38 6.42
C ILE A 53 7.42 -4.76 7.89
N ASP A 54 6.99 -5.95 8.29
CA ASP A 54 7.12 -6.42 9.68
C ASP A 54 8.60 -6.47 10.11
N GLN A 55 9.50 -6.93 9.23
CA GLN A 55 10.95 -6.93 9.46
C GLN A 55 11.51 -5.51 9.56
N GLN A 56 11.15 -4.61 8.64
CA GLN A 56 11.60 -3.22 8.68
C GLN A 56 11.13 -2.50 9.94
N LEU A 57 9.92 -2.80 10.42
CA LEU A 57 9.40 -2.27 11.68
C LEU A 57 10.16 -2.86 12.89
N HIS A 58 10.48 -4.15 12.85
CA HIS A 58 11.26 -4.81 13.89
C HIS A 58 12.70 -4.27 13.97
N GLU A 59 13.37 -4.12 12.83
CA GLU A 59 14.73 -3.56 12.73
C GLU A 59 14.80 -2.11 13.23
N ARG A 60 13.72 -1.35 13.04
CA ARG A 60 13.59 0.04 13.52
C ARG A 60 13.17 0.15 14.99
N GLN A 61 13.10 -0.96 15.73
CA GLN A 61 12.67 -1.00 17.13
C GLN A 61 11.34 -0.27 17.38
N VAL A 62 10.41 -0.36 16.43
CA VAL A 62 9.10 0.28 16.56
C VAL A 62 8.28 -0.57 17.54
N ASP A 63 8.37 -0.22 18.82
CA ASP A 63 7.42 -0.66 19.84
C ASP A 63 5.99 -0.47 19.32
N ALA A 64 5.06 -1.35 19.70
CA ALA A 64 3.65 -1.22 19.34
C ALA A 64 3.12 0.20 19.62
N ALA A 65 3.65 0.87 20.66
CA ALA A 65 3.41 2.29 20.95
C ALA A 65 3.81 3.22 19.79
N HIS A 66 5.03 3.13 19.27
CA HIS A 66 5.48 3.95 18.14
C HIS A 66 4.68 3.69 16.86
N ARG A 67 4.16 2.47 16.68
CA ARG A 67 3.27 2.15 15.56
C ARG A 67 1.93 2.87 15.70
N VAL A 68 1.37 2.88 16.90
CA VAL A 68 0.15 3.65 17.19
C VAL A 68 0.41 5.13 16.97
N ASP A 69 1.52 5.67 17.47
CA ASP A 69 1.88 7.08 17.33
C ASP A 69 2.03 7.49 15.86
N TYR A 70 2.71 6.69 15.03
CA TYR A 70 2.83 6.95 13.60
C TYR A 70 1.48 6.93 12.87
N LEU A 71 0.61 5.97 13.21
CA LEU A 71 -0.71 5.86 12.60
C LEU A 71 -1.63 7.01 13.04
N VAL A 72 -1.53 7.44 14.30
CA VAL A 72 -2.24 8.61 14.82
C VAL A 72 -1.76 9.88 14.12
N ASP A 73 -0.44 10.13 14.03
CA ASP A 73 0.12 11.29 13.33
C ASP A 73 -0.34 11.32 11.84
N THR A 74 -0.26 10.17 11.17
CA THR A 74 -0.70 10.04 9.78
C THR A 74 -2.19 10.37 9.62
N TYR A 75 -3.02 9.81 10.51
CA TYR A 75 -4.46 10.09 10.52
C TYR A 75 -4.76 11.57 10.77
N GLU A 76 -4.12 12.18 11.76
CA GLU A 76 -4.31 13.59 12.10
C GLU A 76 -3.94 14.51 10.94
N ARG A 77 -2.83 14.22 10.24
CA ARG A 77 -2.41 14.98 9.06
C ARG A 77 -3.42 14.86 7.92
N MET A 78 -3.93 13.66 7.65
CA MET A 78 -4.97 13.46 6.63
C MET A 78 -6.27 14.16 7.00
N ALA A 79 -6.70 14.07 8.26
CA ALA A 79 -7.89 14.75 8.77
C ALA A 79 -7.75 16.27 8.67
N ALA A 80 -6.58 16.82 8.98
CA ALA A 80 -6.29 18.25 8.86
C ALA A 80 -6.38 18.73 7.40
N GLU A 81 -5.88 17.95 6.44
CA GLU A 81 -6.02 18.29 5.01
C GLU A 81 -7.48 18.17 4.53
N LEU A 82 -8.21 17.14 4.95
CA LEU A 82 -9.63 17.00 4.64
C LEU A 82 -10.47 18.15 5.21
N LYS A 83 -10.14 18.63 6.42
CA LYS A 83 -10.83 19.76 7.06
C LYS A 83 -10.66 21.08 6.30
N LYS A 84 -9.55 21.25 5.59
CA LYS A 84 -9.29 22.44 4.76
C LYS A 84 -10.00 22.39 3.42
N ARG A 85 -10.51 21.22 3.00
CA ARG A 85 -11.06 21.03 1.68
C ARG A 85 -12.42 21.71 1.57
N ASP A 86 -12.54 22.59 0.59
CA ASP A 86 -13.84 23.12 0.21
C ASP A 86 -14.62 22.05 -0.57
N PHE A 87 -15.83 21.76 -0.10
CA PHE A 87 -16.73 20.78 -0.70
C PHE A 87 -17.79 21.42 -1.60
N SER A 88 -17.75 22.75 -1.79
CA SER A 88 -18.67 23.50 -2.65
C SER A 88 -18.73 22.99 -4.10
N GLY A 89 -17.63 22.42 -4.60
CA GLY A 89 -17.54 21.84 -5.94
C GLY A 89 -18.11 20.43 -6.07
N LEU A 90 -18.60 19.81 -5.00
CA LEU A 90 -19.17 18.47 -5.03
C LEU A 90 -20.68 18.50 -5.27
N PRO A 91 -21.21 17.62 -6.15
CA PRO A 91 -22.64 17.41 -6.30
C PRO A 91 -23.31 17.05 -4.96
N THR A 92 -24.51 17.59 -4.74
CA THR A 92 -25.25 17.45 -3.47
C THR A 92 -25.54 15.99 -3.10
N ASP A 93 -25.85 15.14 -4.08
CA ASP A 93 -26.04 13.69 -3.91
C ASP A 93 -24.80 12.99 -3.34
N LYS A 94 -23.60 13.41 -3.78
CA LYS A 94 -22.33 12.90 -3.24
C LYS A 94 -22.10 13.33 -1.80
N LEU A 95 -22.47 14.55 -1.44
CA LEU A 95 -22.39 15.04 -0.06
C LEU A 95 -23.29 14.22 0.87
N TYR A 96 -24.53 13.95 0.44
CA TYR A 96 -25.46 13.11 1.21
C TYR A 96 -24.97 11.67 1.36
N PHE A 97 -24.39 11.08 0.31
CA PHE A 97 -23.82 9.75 0.39
C PHE A 97 -22.69 9.67 1.43
N MET A 98 -21.75 10.62 1.39
CA MET A 98 -20.63 10.66 2.35
C MET A 98 -21.12 10.89 3.79
N LEU A 99 -22.15 11.73 3.97
CA LEU A 99 -22.72 12.00 5.29
C LEU A 99 -23.39 10.75 5.89
N ASN A 100 -24.14 10.01 5.08
CA ASN A 100 -24.80 8.78 5.52
C ASN A 100 -23.79 7.68 5.88
N ASP A 101 -22.75 7.51 5.07
CA ASP A 101 -21.68 6.54 5.34
C ASP A 101 -20.96 6.86 6.66
N LEU A 102 -20.64 8.14 6.90
CA LEU A 102 -20.05 8.59 8.15
C LEU A 102 -20.97 8.33 9.35
N PHE A 103 -22.27 8.59 9.20
CA PHE A 103 -23.25 8.35 10.26
C PHE A 103 -23.36 6.85 10.61
N ASP A 104 -23.35 5.97 9.62
CA ASP A 104 -23.38 4.52 9.83
C ASP A 104 -22.11 4.01 10.53
N VAL A 105 -20.95 4.60 10.23
CA VAL A 105 -19.69 4.30 10.92
C VAL A 105 -19.76 4.74 12.38
N ILE A 106 -20.20 5.97 12.66
CA ILE A 106 -20.33 6.50 14.03
C ILE A 106 -21.31 5.64 14.85
N LYS A 107 -22.44 5.27 14.26
CA LYS A 107 -23.45 4.44 14.92
C LYS A 107 -22.94 3.05 15.30
N LYS A 108 -21.99 2.48 14.54
CA LYS A 108 -21.36 1.19 14.86
C LYS A 108 -20.29 1.28 15.95
N ALA A 109 -19.79 2.49 16.21
CA ALA A 109 -18.72 2.75 17.17
C ALA A 109 -19.24 3.15 18.58
N LEU A 110 -20.52 3.51 18.69
CA LEU A 110 -21.24 3.81 19.93
C LEU A 110 -22.05 2.60 20.42
#